data_AF-A0A5A7MW33-F1
#
_entry.id   AF-A0A5A7MW33-F1
#
_cell.length_a   1.000
_cell.length_b   1.000
_cell.length_c   1.000
_cell.angle_alpha   90.00
_cell.angle_beta   90.00
_cell.angle_gamma   90.00
#
_symmetry.space_group_name_H-M   'P 1'
#
loop_
_entity.id
_entity.type
_entity.pdbx_description
1 polymer ?
#
loop_
_entity_poly.entity_id
_entity_poly.type
_entity_poly.pdbx_seq_one_letter_code
_entity_poly.pdbx_strand_id
1 'polypeptide(L)'
;MPSGFVFDVLFFLAVLFIFSIGVGVLAIIVLYIADRTQTHHAIRRNYPVIGRMRYLLEHMGTFLRQYFFAMDREEMPFNRAQRTYVYQASKNVDTTSAFGSTRDLHAAGSVLFVNCAFPTLESDALETSSVTIGKDMCEQPYTTRSCSMFRP
;
A
#
# COMPACT_ATOMS: atom_id res chain seq x y z
N MET A 1 -14.86 -38.33 50.28
CA MET A 1 -15.43 -38.61 48.94
C MET A 1 -15.27 -37.37 48.04
N PRO A 2 -14.08 -37.12 47.46
CA PRO A 2 -13.88 -36.03 46.50
C PRO A 2 -13.82 -36.50 45.04
N SER A 3 -13.86 -37.81 44.78
CA SER A 3 -13.69 -38.37 43.44
C SER A 3 -14.81 -37.97 42.48
N GLY A 4 -16.08 -38.00 42.92
CA GLY A 4 -17.23 -37.64 42.07
C GLY A 4 -17.17 -36.22 41.51
N PHE A 5 -16.85 -35.24 42.37
CA PHE A 5 -16.72 -33.83 41.95
C PHE A 5 -15.63 -33.63 40.88
N VAL A 6 -14.48 -34.30 41.01
CA VAL A 6 -13.41 -34.21 40.02
C VAL A 6 -13.84 -34.82 38.69
N PHE A 7 -14.55 -35.95 38.70
CA PHE A 7 -15.08 -36.56 37.47
C PHE A 7 -16.12 -35.67 36.78
N ASP A 8 -17.01 -35.03 37.54
CA ASP A 8 -18.02 -34.11 36.98
C ASP A 8 -17.38 -32.88 36.32
N VAL A 9 -16.37 -32.29 36.97
CA VAL A 9 -15.62 -31.15 36.41
C VAL A 9 -14.88 -31.54 35.14
N LEU A 10 -14.21 -32.70 35.14
CA LEU A 10 -13.50 -33.21 33.96
C LEU A 10 -14.47 -33.51 32.80
N PHE A 11 -15.63 -34.10 33.10
CA PHE A 11 -16.65 -34.37 32.08
C PHE A 11 -17.18 -33.07 31.47
N PHE A 12 -17.49 -32.07 32.29
CA PHE A 12 -17.94 -30.77 31.80
C PHE A 12 -16.89 -30.08 30.92
N LEU A 13 -15.62 -30.07 31.33
CA LEU A 13 -14.52 -29.54 30.52
C LEU A 13 -14.34 -30.30 29.20
N ALA A 14 -14.46 -31.63 29.22
CA ALA A 14 -14.37 -32.45 28.01
C ALA A 14 -15.52 -32.15 27.03
N VAL A 15 -16.75 -32.02 27.53
CA VAL A 15 -17.92 -31.65 26.71
C VAL A 15 -17.73 -30.26 26.12
N LEU A 16 -17.29 -29.28 26.91
CA LEU A 16 -16.99 -27.93 26.40
C LEU A 16 -15.89 -27.95 25.34
N PHE A 17 -14.85 -28.76 25.53
CA PHE A 17 -13.77 -28.88 24.56
C PHE A 17 -14.27 -29.46 23.24
N ILE A 18 -15.02 -30.56 23.27
CA ILE A 18 -15.60 -31.17 22.07
C ILE A 18 -16.58 -30.21 21.38
N PHE A 19 -17.42 -29.52 22.16
CA PHE A 19 -18.34 -28.52 21.64
C PHE A 19 -17.59 -27.38 20.95
N SER A 20 -16.51 -26.88 21.55
CA SER A 20 -15.68 -25.81 20.98
C SER A 20 -15.03 -26.23 19.65
N ILE A 21 -14.58 -27.49 19.56
CA ILE A 21 -14.05 -28.06 18.31
C ILE A 21 -15.17 -28.15 17.27
N GLY A 22 -16.35 -28.63 17.64
CA GLY A 22 -17.50 -28.73 16.73
C GLY A 22 -17.90 -27.37 16.16
N VAL A 23 -17.97 -26.34 17.00
CA VAL A 23 -18.22 -24.96 16.59
C VAL A 23 -17.11 -24.44 15.66
N GLY A 24 -15.84 -24.73 15.97
CA GLY A 24 -14.70 -24.36 15.13
C GLY A 24 -14.77 -24.99 13.73
N VAL A 25 -15.07 -26.28 13.65
CA VAL A 25 -15.23 -26.99 12.37
C VAL A 25 -16.42 -26.44 11.59
N LEU A 26 -17.55 -26.19 12.25
CA LEU A 26 -18.72 -25.57 11.61
C LEU A 26 -18.36 -24.20 11.02
N ALA A 27 -17.64 -23.36 11.77
CA ALA A 27 -17.21 -22.05 11.30
C ALA A 27 -16.31 -22.16 10.05
N ILE A 28 -15.38 -23.13 10.02
CA ILE A 28 -14.53 -23.38 8.85
C ILE A 28 -15.37 -23.80 7.63
N ILE A 29 -16.38 -24.65 7.82
CA ILE A 29 -17.28 -25.08 6.74
C ILE A 29 -18.08 -23.90 6.19
N VAL A 30 -18.64 -23.06 7.07
CA VAL A 30 -19.36 -21.84 6.66
C VAL A 30 -18.45 -20.90 5.87
N LEU A 31 -17.22 -20.67 6.35
CA LEU A 31 -16.23 -19.85 5.65
C LEU A 31 -15.82 -20.45 4.31
N TYR A 32 -15.66 -21.77 4.21
CA TYR A 32 -15.37 -22.48 2.96
C TYR A 32 -16.48 -22.26 1.93
N ILE A 33 -17.75 -22.41 2.33
CA ILE A 33 -18.91 -22.18 1.46
C ILE A 33 -18.97 -20.71 1.03
N ALA A 34 -18.76 -19.77 1.95
CA ALA A 34 -18.74 -18.35 1.64
C ALA A 34 -17.60 -17.97 0.66
N ASP A 35 -16.39 -18.51 0.87
CA ASP A 35 -15.24 -18.24 0.01
C ASP A 35 -15.39 -18.85 -1.40
N ARG A 36 -16.07 -20.01 -1.51
CA ARG A 36 -16.36 -20.67 -2.80
C ARG A 36 -17.47 -19.99 -3.59
N THR A 37 -18.46 -19.43 -2.91
CA THR A 37 -19.60 -18.74 -3.56
C THR A 37 -19.26 -17.31 -3.97
N GLN A 38 -18.27 -16.67 -3.33
CA GLN A 38 -17.83 -15.33 -3.71
C GLN A 38 -17.14 -15.31 -5.08
N THR A 39 -17.60 -14.45 -6.01
CA THR A 39 -17.04 -14.30 -7.36
C THR A 39 -15.97 -13.22 -7.49
N HIS A 40 -15.84 -12.34 -6.48
CA HIS A 40 -14.98 -11.16 -6.53
C HIS A 40 -13.46 -11.46 -6.44
N HIS A 41 -13.06 -12.54 -5.77
CA HIS A 41 -11.64 -12.87 -5.54
C HIS A 41 -11.29 -14.28 -6.01
N ALA A 42 -10.66 -14.37 -7.19
CA ALA A 42 -10.27 -15.64 -7.81
C ALA A 42 -9.40 -16.53 -6.88
N ILE A 43 -8.51 -15.93 -6.09
CA ILE A 43 -7.63 -16.66 -5.16
C ILE A 43 -8.42 -17.36 -4.05
N ARG A 44 -9.40 -16.67 -3.44
CA ARG A 44 -10.25 -17.24 -2.38
C ARG A 44 -11.17 -18.34 -2.90
N ARG A 45 -11.59 -18.23 -4.17
CA ARG A 45 -12.41 -19.24 -4.84
C ARG A 45 -11.61 -20.51 -5.17
N ASN A 46 -10.35 -20.38 -5.58
CA ASN A 46 -9.51 -21.54 -5.92
C ASN A 46 -8.91 -22.22 -4.68
N TYR A 47 -8.58 -21.45 -3.64
CA TYR A 47 -8.03 -21.92 -2.37
C TYR A 47 -8.84 -21.36 -1.19
N PRO A 48 -10.05 -21.89 -0.92
CA PRO A 48 -10.89 -21.45 0.18
C PRO A 48 -10.19 -21.69 1.52
N VAL A 49 -10.43 -20.82 2.50
CA VAL A 49 -9.77 -20.83 3.83
C VAL A 49 -8.26 -20.50 3.77
N ILE A 50 -7.48 -21.26 3.00
CA ILE A 50 -6.02 -21.08 2.87
C ILE A 50 -5.68 -19.72 2.22
N GLY A 51 -6.49 -19.25 1.27
CA GLY A 51 -6.30 -17.93 0.65
C GLY A 51 -6.37 -16.77 1.63
N ARG A 52 -7.02 -16.93 2.79
CA ARG A 52 -7.05 -15.92 3.86
C ARG A 52 -5.73 -15.85 4.63
N MET A 53 -5.01 -16.97 4.73
CA MET A 53 -3.69 -17.02 5.38
C MET A 53 -2.67 -16.13 4.67
N ARG A 54 -2.77 -15.97 3.35
CA ARG A 54 -1.92 -15.03 2.60
C ARG A 54 -2.00 -13.62 3.18
N TYR A 55 -3.22 -13.11 3.39
CA TYR A 55 -3.41 -11.74 3.89
C TYR A 55 -2.96 -11.60 5.35
N LEU A 56 -3.19 -12.63 6.18
CA LEU A 56 -2.69 -12.67 7.55
C LEU A 56 -1.16 -12.65 7.61
N LEU A 57 -0.49 -13.45 6.79
CA LEU A 57 0.96 -13.49 6.70
C LEU A 57 1.55 -12.23 6.08
N GLU A 58 0.87 -11.63 5.10
CA GLU A 58 1.26 -10.35 4.52
C GLU A 58 1.20 -9.23 5.58
N HIS A 59 0.14 -9.21 6.40
CA HIS A 59 0.02 -8.27 7.51
C HIS A 59 1.08 -8.50 8.60
N MET A 60 1.24 -9.74 9.09
CA MET A 60 2.30 -10.07 10.07
C MET A 60 3.70 -9.77 9.51
N GLY A 61 3.92 -10.05 8.23
CA GLY A 61 5.17 -9.78 7.52
C GLY A 61 5.52 -8.30 7.49
N THR A 62 4.54 -7.38 7.39
CA THR A 62 4.82 -5.93 7.46
C THR A 62 5.46 -5.52 8.78
N PHE A 63 5.00 -6.07 9.91
CA PHE A 63 5.57 -5.78 11.22
C PHE A 63 6.93 -6.44 11.41
N LEU A 64 7.07 -7.71 11.00
CA LEU A 64 8.34 -8.43 11.11
C LEU A 64 9.45 -7.78 10.26
N ARG A 65 9.09 -7.11 9.16
CA ARG A 65 10.05 -6.44 8.27
C ARG A 65 10.81 -5.31 8.97
N GLN A 66 10.17 -4.60 9.90
CA GLN A 66 10.81 -3.58 10.72
C GLN A 66 11.97 -4.14 11.56
N TYR A 67 11.89 -5.41 11.95
CA TYR A 67 12.86 -6.05 12.83
C TYR A 67 13.91 -6.89 12.10
N PHE A 68 13.54 -7.51 10.97
CA PHE A 68 14.44 -8.44 10.27
C PHE A 68 15.14 -7.85 9.05
N PHE A 69 14.59 -6.82 8.39
CA PHE A 69 15.19 -6.20 7.20
C PHE A 69 14.76 -4.74 7.06
N ALA A 70 15.49 -3.86 7.73
CA ALA A 70 15.42 -2.43 7.45
C ALA A 70 16.04 -2.17 6.06
N MET A 71 15.22 -2.17 4.99
CA MET A 71 15.27 -1.28 3.82
C MET A 71 14.34 -1.81 2.70
N ASP A 72 13.14 -1.24 2.55
CA ASP A 72 12.23 -1.51 1.41
C ASP A 72 12.80 -1.10 0.03
N ARG A 73 14.01 -0.52 -0.02
CA ARG A 73 14.64 0.04 -1.23
C ARG A 73 15.76 -0.80 -1.84
N GLU A 74 16.15 -1.93 -1.24
CA GLU A 74 17.24 -2.78 -1.76
C GLU A 74 16.79 -3.76 -2.87
N GLU A 75 15.49 -3.84 -3.16
CA GLU A 75 14.95 -4.72 -4.19
C GLU A 75 15.19 -4.13 -5.61
N MET A 76 16.04 -4.78 -6.41
CA MET A 76 16.26 -4.52 -7.84
C MET A 76 15.52 -5.54 -8.71
N PRO A 77 15.09 -5.22 -9.96
CA PRO A 77 15.26 -3.96 -10.70
C PRO A 77 14.18 -2.90 -10.41
N PHE A 78 13.09 -3.26 -9.73
CA PHE A 78 12.00 -2.33 -9.38
C PHE A 78 11.77 -2.29 -7.87
N ASN A 79 11.81 -1.09 -7.33
CA ASN A 79 11.61 -0.85 -5.91
C ASN A 79 10.17 -1.19 -5.50
N ARG A 80 9.97 -1.71 -4.29
CA ARG A 80 8.63 -1.99 -3.74
C ARG A 80 7.69 -0.79 -3.81
N ALA A 81 8.21 0.41 -3.52
CA ALA A 81 7.43 1.65 -3.61
C ALA A 81 6.86 1.89 -5.03
N GLN A 82 7.67 1.63 -6.06
CA GLN A 82 7.24 1.76 -7.46
C GLN A 82 6.17 0.72 -7.80
N ARG A 83 6.34 -0.54 -7.36
CA ARG A 83 5.36 -1.60 -7.59
C ARG A 83 4.02 -1.27 -6.92
N THR A 84 4.04 -0.80 -5.67
CA THR A 84 2.83 -0.40 -4.94
C THR A 84 2.10 0.74 -5.65
N TYR A 85 2.83 1.76 -6.12
CA TYR A 85 2.25 2.86 -6.89
C TYR A 85 1.55 2.36 -8.17
N VAL A 86 2.21 1.49 -8.95
CA VAL A 86 1.63 0.92 -10.18
C VAL A 86 0.36 0.11 -9.86
N TYR A 87 0.36 -0.68 -8.78
CA TYR A 87 -0.84 -1.43 -8.38
C TYR A 87 -2.00 -0.53 -7.95
N GLN A 88 -1.74 0.56 -7.21
CA GLN A 88 -2.76 1.53 -6.83
C GLN A 88 -3.33 2.24 -8.06
N ALA A 89 -2.46 2.70 -8.96
CA ALA A 89 -2.84 3.32 -10.22
C ALA A 89 -3.70 2.37 -11.08
N SER A 90 -3.31 1.09 -11.19
CA SER A 90 -4.05 0.09 -11.96
C SER A 90 -5.45 -0.21 -11.42
N LYS A 91 -5.65 0.01 -10.11
CA LYS A 91 -6.93 -0.20 -9.43
C LYS A 91 -7.77 1.08 -9.34
N ASN A 92 -7.31 2.18 -9.95
CA ASN A 92 -7.95 3.49 -9.88
C ASN A 92 -8.22 3.93 -8.43
N VAL A 93 -7.24 3.65 -7.55
CA VAL A 93 -7.25 4.05 -6.14
C VAL A 93 -6.30 5.24 -5.99
N ASP A 94 -6.57 6.13 -5.03
CA ASP A 94 -5.73 7.29 -4.76
C ASP A 94 -4.25 6.90 -4.59
N THR A 95 -3.43 7.51 -5.44
CA THR A 95 -1.97 7.35 -5.48
C THR A 95 -1.24 8.46 -4.74
N THR A 96 -1.95 9.35 -4.05
CA THR A 96 -1.35 10.49 -3.36
C THR A 96 -0.59 10.01 -2.12
N SER A 97 0.73 10.13 -2.15
CA SER A 97 1.59 9.94 -0.99
C SER A 97 1.73 11.26 -0.23
N ALA A 98 1.75 11.22 1.10
CA ALA A 98 2.04 12.39 1.93
C ALA A 98 3.39 13.01 1.56
N PHE A 99 3.49 14.34 1.64
CA PHE A 99 4.70 15.09 1.33
C PHE A 99 5.87 14.62 2.21
N GLY A 100 6.94 14.17 1.57
CA GLY A 100 8.12 13.63 2.22
C GLY A 100 8.85 12.67 1.28
N SER A 101 10.14 12.90 1.07
CA SER A 101 10.97 12.00 0.25
C SER A 101 11.73 11.06 1.16
N THR A 102 11.48 9.76 1.06
CA THR A 102 12.38 8.72 1.59
C THR A 102 13.54 8.43 0.63
N ARG A 103 13.69 9.23 -0.44
CA ARG A 103 14.73 9.06 -1.46
C ARG A 103 16.00 9.74 -1.02
N ASP A 104 17.10 9.03 -1.13
CA ASP A 104 18.43 9.56 -0.90
C ASP A 104 18.67 10.77 -1.84
N LEU A 105 18.98 11.91 -1.22
CA LEU A 105 19.24 13.19 -1.88
C LEU A 105 20.75 13.41 -2.11
N HIS A 106 21.59 12.49 -1.64
CA HIS A 106 23.05 12.54 -1.84
C HIS A 106 23.50 11.77 -3.09
N ALA A 107 22.63 10.92 -3.65
CA ALA A 107 22.92 10.18 -4.86
C ALA A 107 23.00 11.11 -6.09
N ALA A 108 24.06 10.99 -6.88
CA ALA A 108 24.23 11.77 -8.10
C ALA A 108 23.01 11.63 -9.05
N GLY A 109 22.47 12.76 -9.52
CA GLY A 109 21.25 12.80 -10.34
C GLY A 109 19.95 12.91 -9.54
N SER A 110 20.00 13.09 -8.21
CA SER A 110 18.82 13.43 -7.43
C SER A 110 18.38 14.88 -7.68
N VAL A 111 17.14 15.05 -8.16
CA VAL A 111 16.52 16.37 -8.30
C VAL A 111 16.16 16.90 -6.93
N LEU A 112 16.70 18.05 -6.57
CA LEU A 112 16.36 18.79 -5.36
C LEU A 112 15.77 20.14 -5.77
N PHE A 113 14.55 20.41 -5.34
CA PHE A 113 13.96 21.74 -5.45
C PHE A 113 14.39 22.54 -4.22
N VAL A 114 15.26 23.53 -4.43
CA VAL A 114 15.69 24.45 -3.38
C VAL A 114 14.87 25.72 -3.53
N ASN A 115 14.27 26.19 -2.44
CA ASN A 115 13.64 27.51 -2.45
C ASN A 115 14.70 28.59 -2.66
N CYS A 116 14.39 29.64 -3.42
CA CYS A 116 15.24 30.82 -3.49
C CYS A 116 15.40 31.40 -2.07
N ALA A 117 16.63 31.39 -1.54
CA ALA A 117 16.91 31.86 -0.19
C ALA A 117 16.64 33.37 -0.02
N PHE A 118 16.66 34.11 -1.12
CA PHE A 118 16.39 35.54 -1.16
C PHE A 118 15.33 35.83 -2.24
N PRO A 119 14.41 36.78 -1.97
CA PRO A 119 13.48 37.25 -2.99
C PRO A 119 14.26 37.88 -4.14
N THR A 120 13.81 37.63 -5.38
CA THR A 120 14.35 38.29 -6.58
C THR A 120 14.08 39.80 -6.46
N LEU A 121 15.12 40.61 -6.64
CA LEU A 121 14.98 42.08 -6.71
C LEU A 121 14.13 42.46 -7.93
N GLU A 122 13.33 43.52 -7.83
CA GLU A 122 12.50 44.01 -8.95
C GLU A 122 13.32 44.32 -10.21
N SER A 123 14.60 44.66 -10.07
CA SER A 123 15.52 44.88 -11.19
C SER A 123 15.83 43.61 -12.00
N ASP A 124 15.74 42.44 -11.36
CA ASP A 124 16.08 41.13 -11.94
C ASP A 124 14.83 40.30 -12.23
N ALA A 125 13.64 40.83 -11.88
CA ALA A 125 12.36 40.22 -12.15
C ALA A 125 11.98 40.44 -13.62
N LEU A 126 12.20 39.42 -14.46
CA LEU A 126 11.71 39.41 -15.84
C LEU A 126 10.18 39.37 -15.86
N GLU A 127 9.56 40.22 -16.69
CA GLU A 127 8.12 40.13 -16.97
C GLU A 127 7.78 38.74 -17.52
N THR A 128 6.63 38.22 -17.10
CA THR A 128 6.17 36.88 -17.49
C THR A 128 5.96 36.81 -19.01
N SER A 129 6.82 36.06 -19.69
CA SER A 129 6.68 35.82 -21.12
C SER A 129 5.63 34.75 -21.35
N SER A 130 4.65 35.03 -22.20
CA SER A 130 3.63 34.05 -22.55
C SER A 130 4.25 32.92 -23.36
N VAL A 131 4.14 31.69 -22.87
CA VAL A 131 4.61 30.49 -23.58
C VAL A 131 3.41 29.76 -24.16
N THR A 132 3.44 29.51 -25.47
CA THR A 132 2.45 28.68 -26.17
C THR A 132 3.00 27.26 -26.31
N ILE A 133 2.35 26.30 -25.65
CA ILE A 133 2.71 24.89 -25.72
C ILE A 133 1.95 24.25 -26.88
N GLY A 134 2.67 23.53 -27.74
CA GLY A 134 2.07 22.75 -28.83
C GLY A 134 1.67 23.56 -30.06
N LYS A 135 2.26 24.75 -30.26
CA LYS A 135 1.96 25.67 -31.38
C LYS A 135 1.92 25.01 -32.76
N ASP A 136 2.77 23.99 -32.98
CA ASP A 136 2.91 23.30 -34.26
C ASP A 136 2.58 21.79 -34.18
N MET A 137 2.11 21.28 -33.03
CA MET A 137 1.93 19.85 -32.77
C MET A 137 0.51 19.47 -32.31
N CYS A 138 -0.34 20.45 -31.99
CA CYS A 138 -1.69 20.22 -31.47
C CYS A 138 -2.72 21.11 -32.19
N GLU A 139 -3.95 20.59 -32.41
CA GLU A 139 -5.06 21.36 -33.00
C GLU A 139 -5.53 22.52 -32.11
N GLN A 140 -5.40 22.38 -30.79
CA GLN A 140 -5.72 23.42 -29.81
C GLN A 140 -4.50 23.73 -28.94
N PRO A 141 -3.61 24.62 -29.39
CA PRO A 141 -2.43 25.00 -28.61
C PRO A 141 -2.82 25.82 -27.37
N TYR A 142 -2.18 25.55 -26.25
CA TYR A 142 -2.46 26.20 -24.97
C TYR A 142 -1.43 27.29 -24.69
N THR A 143 -1.90 28.52 -24.48
CA THR A 143 -1.04 29.66 -24.14
C THR A 143 -1.21 30.04 -22.68
N THR A 144 -0.12 29.98 -21.91
CA THR A 144 -0.11 30.40 -20.50
C THR A 144 0.73 31.66 -20.30
N ARG A 145 0.26 32.55 -19.41
CA ARG A 145 0.96 33.78 -19.00
C ARG A 145 1.67 33.66 -17.66
N SER A 146 1.63 32.50 -16.99
CA SER A 146 2.19 32.32 -15.65
C SER A 146 3.55 31.61 -15.63
N CYS A 147 4.09 31.22 -16.79
CA CYS A 147 5.44 30.64 -16.87
C CYS A 147 6.48 31.76 -16.98
N SER A 148 7.10 32.13 -15.86
CA SER A 148 8.36 32.86 -15.89
C SER A 148 9.48 31.90 -16.29
N MET A 149 9.94 31.97 -17.54
CA MET A 149 11.13 31.26 -17.96
C MET A 149 12.35 32.08 -17.53
N PHE A 150 13.02 31.66 -16.45
CA PHE A 150 14.30 32.23 -16.07
C PHE A 150 15.33 31.78 -17.11
N ARG A 151 15.91 32.73 -17.85
CA ARG A 151 17.01 32.44 -18.77
C ARG A 151 18.27 32.23 -17.92
N PRO A 152 19.09 31.19 -18.19
CA PRO A 152 20.30 30.91 -17.42
C PRO A 152 21.32 32.06 -17.50
#